data_AF-A0A6I3QBH8-F1
#
_entry.id   AF-A0A6I3QBH8-F1
#
_cell.length_a   1.000
_cell.length_b   1.000
_cell.length_c   1.000
_cell.angle_alpha   90.00
_cell.angle_beta   90.00
_cell.angle_gamma   90.00
#
_symmetry.space_group_name_H-M   'P 1'
#
loop_
_entity.id
_entity.type
_entity.pdbx_description
1 polymer ?
#
loop_
_entity_poly.entity_id
_entity_poly.type
_entity_poly.pdbx_seq_one_letter_code
_entity_poly.pdbx_strand_id
1 'polypeptide(L)'
;MNMIVLVLMMAVTVEALIEYAKTFGKAILEKQWKTAATQAGAVALGVSLCFSAGADFYAALGVSFNAAWLGVALTGVFASRGANYVSDLVKKLQALGAAKTE
;
A
#
# COMPACT_ATOMS: atom_id res chain seq x y z
N MET A 1 3.87 -11.47 -17.37
CA MET A 1 3.96 -10.79 -16.05
C MET A 1 4.65 -11.71 -15.06
N ASN A 2 5.58 -11.21 -14.24
CA ASN A 2 6.32 -12.06 -13.32
C ASN A 2 5.44 -12.38 -12.10
N MET A 3 4.99 -13.62 -11.94
CA MET A 3 4.16 -14.07 -10.80
C MET A 3 4.77 -13.67 -9.44
N ILE A 4 6.10 -13.61 -9.39
CA ILE A 4 6.91 -13.16 -8.26
C ILE A 4 6.59 -11.70 -7.86
N VAL A 5 6.45 -10.79 -8.82
CA VAL A 5 6.15 -9.37 -8.55
C VAL A 5 4.75 -9.21 -7.96
N LEU A 6 3.79 -9.99 -8.48
CA LEU A 6 2.41 -9.98 -8.00
C LEU A 6 2.30 -10.49 -6.57
N VAL A 7 2.93 -11.62 -6.27
CA VAL A 7 3.00 -12.17 -4.90
C VAL A 7 3.69 -11.19 -3.96
N LEU A 8 4.79 -10.56 -4.39
CA LEU A 8 5.49 -9.56 -3.58
C LEU A 8 4.60 -8.35 -3.27
N MET A 9 3.87 -7.83 -4.26
CA MET A 9 2.95 -6.71 -4.05
C MET A 9 1.83 -7.08 -3.09
N MET A 10 1.25 -8.26 -3.22
CA MET A 10 0.24 -8.75 -2.26
C MET A 10 0.82 -8.90 -0.85
N ALA A 11 2.03 -9.45 -0.71
CA ALA A 11 2.69 -9.62 0.60
C ALA A 11 2.95 -8.27 1.29
N VAL A 12 3.50 -7.30 0.55
CA VAL A 12 3.77 -5.94 1.04
C VAL A 12 2.47 -5.22 1.40
N THR A 13 1.39 -5.43 0.64
CA THR A 13 0.06 -4.88 0.98
C THR A 13 -0.46 -5.42 2.29
N VAL A 14 -0.35 -6.73 2.52
CA VAL A 14 -0.79 -7.37 3.76
C VAL A 14 0.02 -6.85 4.94
N GLU A 15 1.34 -6.69 4.79
CA GLU A 15 2.20 -6.10 5.80
C GLU A 15 1.74 -4.67 6.16
N ALA A 16 1.47 -3.83 5.15
CA ALA A 16 0.98 -2.47 5.36
C ALA A 16 -0.36 -2.44 6.11
N LEU A 17 -1.31 -3.30 5.74
CA LEU A 17 -2.63 -3.38 6.40
C LEU A 17 -2.52 -3.81 7.86
N ILE A 18 -1.73 -4.84 8.14
CA ILE A 18 -1.54 -5.36 9.50
C ILE A 18 -0.79 -4.35 10.37
N GLU A 19 0.20 -3.65 9.81
CA GLU A 19 0.94 -2.65 10.55
C GLU A 19 0.05 -1.46 10.92
N TYR A 20 -0.78 -0.97 9.98
CA TYR A 20 -1.80 0.03 10.27
C TYR A 20 -2.79 -0.42 11.32
N ALA A 21 -3.30 -1.65 11.22
CA ALA A 21 -4.24 -2.18 12.22
C ALA A 21 -3.62 -2.25 13.62
N LYS A 22 -2.34 -2.66 13.71
CA LYS A 22 -1.60 -2.70 14.99
C LYS A 22 -1.34 -1.30 15.55
N THR A 23 -0.90 -0.35 14.73
CA THR A 23 -0.61 1.01 15.19
C THR A 23 -1.89 1.74 15.60
N PHE A 24 -2.98 1.59 14.85
CA PHE A 24 -4.29 2.09 15.23
C PHE A 24 -4.79 1.45 16.52
N GLY A 25 -4.74 0.12 16.62
CA GLY A 25 -5.18 -0.61 17.80
C GLY A 25 -4.46 -0.15 19.06
N LYS A 26 -3.13 0.00 19.00
CA LYS A 26 -2.33 0.56 20.10
C LYS A 26 -2.72 2.00 20.42
N ALA A 27 -2.83 2.86 19.41
CA ALA A 27 -3.20 4.27 19.62
C ALA A 27 -4.58 4.43 20.30
N ILE A 28 -5.53 3.54 19.97
CA ILE A 28 -6.86 3.52 20.60
C ILE A 28 -6.77 3.00 22.04
N LEU A 29 -6.06 1.89 22.28
CA LEU A 29 -5.88 1.30 23.61
C LEU A 29 -5.18 2.26 24.58
N GLU A 30 -4.17 2.99 24.10
CA GLU A 30 -3.41 3.97 24.88
C GLU A 30 -4.08 5.35 24.97
N LYS A 31 -5.31 5.51 24.45
CA LYS A 31 -6.05 6.78 24.35
C LYS A 31 -5.26 7.92 23.69
N GLN A 32 -4.36 7.61 22.76
CA GLN A 32 -3.59 8.59 22.00
C GLN A 32 -4.36 9.09 20.78
N TRP A 33 -5.38 9.92 21.03
CA TRP A 33 -6.26 10.46 20.00
C TRP A 33 -5.54 11.24 18.89
N LYS A 34 -4.45 11.96 19.22
CA LYS A 34 -3.66 12.70 18.22
C LYS A 34 -2.96 11.78 17.23
N THR A 35 -2.39 10.68 17.72
CA THR A 35 -1.67 9.69 16.90
C THR A 35 -2.64 8.94 16.00
N ALA A 36 -3.78 8.50 16.54
CA ALA A 36 -4.84 7.86 15.77
C ALA A 36 -5.41 8.79 14.69
N ALA A 37 -5.69 10.05 15.02
CA ALA A 37 -6.22 11.03 14.07
C ALA A 37 -5.23 11.33 12.93
N THR A 38 -3.94 11.43 13.24
CA THR A 38 -2.91 11.69 12.21
C THR A 38 -2.77 10.50 11.25
N GLN A 39 -2.80 9.26 11.78
CA GLN A 39 -2.76 8.05 10.94
C GLN A 39 -4.03 7.91 10.10
N ALA A 40 -5.21 8.20 10.66
CA ALA A 40 -6.47 8.23 9.91
C ALA A 40 -6.45 9.26 8.80
N GLY A 41 -5.94 10.46 9.09
CA GLY A 41 -5.75 11.52 8.10
C GLY A 41 -4.82 11.08 6.98
N ALA A 42 -3.68 10.46 7.29
CA ALA A 42 -2.74 9.97 6.29
C ALA A 42 -3.37 8.92 5.36
N VAL A 43 -4.08 7.93 5.92
CA VAL A 43 -4.78 6.90 5.13
C VAL A 43 -5.89 7.53 4.29
N ALA A 44 -6.72 8.39 4.88
CA ALA A 44 -7.82 9.04 4.18
C ALA A 44 -7.32 9.93 3.02
N LEU A 45 -6.24 10.69 3.23
CA LEU A 45 -5.62 11.52 2.18
C LEU A 45 -4.99 10.64 1.09
N GLY A 46 -4.26 9.59 1.46
CA GLY A 46 -3.66 8.65 0.50
C GLY A 46 -4.70 7.98 -0.39
N VAL A 47 -5.78 7.48 0.22
CA VAL A 47 -6.93 6.92 -0.50
C VAL A 47 -7.58 7.97 -1.40
N SER A 48 -7.91 9.15 -0.86
CA SER A 48 -8.56 10.21 -1.64
C SER A 48 -7.75 10.66 -2.85
N LEU A 49 -6.42 10.77 -2.70
CA LEU A 49 -5.51 11.10 -3.80
C LEU A 49 -5.49 9.99 -4.86
N CYS A 50 -5.41 8.72 -4.46
CA CYS A 50 -5.45 7.60 -5.41
C CYS A 50 -6.78 7.52 -6.16
N PHE A 51 -7.92 7.77 -5.48
CA PHE A 51 -9.22 7.87 -6.14
C PHE A 51 -9.30 9.05 -7.11
N SER A 52 -8.76 10.21 -6.74
CA SER A 52 -8.77 11.40 -7.60
C SER A 52 -7.86 11.25 -8.83
N ALA A 53 -6.73 10.56 -8.67
CA ALA A 53 -5.77 10.32 -9.75
C ALA A 53 -6.10 9.08 -10.60
N GLY A 54 -7.05 8.23 -10.17
CA GLY A 54 -7.28 6.92 -10.79
C GLY A 54 -6.09 5.96 -10.64
N ALA A 55 -5.28 6.14 -9.58
CA ALA A 55 -4.07 5.36 -9.37
C ALA A 55 -4.42 3.97 -8.82
N ASP A 56 -4.32 2.96 -9.69
CA ASP A 56 -4.50 1.54 -9.34
C ASP A 56 -3.24 0.73 -9.68
N PHE A 57 -2.43 0.45 -8.66
CA PHE A 57 -1.23 -0.37 -8.83
C PHE A 57 -1.57 -1.82 -9.19
N TYR A 58 -2.71 -2.35 -8.77
CA TYR A 58 -3.10 -3.73 -9.03
C TYR A 58 -3.56 -3.90 -10.46
N ALA A 59 -4.35 -2.96 -10.97
CA ALA A 59 -4.72 -2.93 -12.38
C ALA A 59 -3.48 -2.78 -13.29
N ALA A 60 -2.51 -1.94 -12.90
CA ALA A 60 -1.24 -1.80 -13.61
C ALA A 60 -0.42 -3.12 -13.62
N LEU A 61 -0.61 -3.96 -12.61
CA LEU A 61 -0.03 -5.30 -12.49
C LEU A 61 -0.98 -6.40 -13.02
N GLY A 62 -2.01 -6.04 -13.78
CA GLY A 62 -3.02 -6.93 -14.37
C GLY A 62 -3.83 -7.78 -13.38
N VAL A 63 -3.87 -7.37 -12.11
CA VAL A 63 -4.82 -7.90 -11.13
C VAL A 63 -6.11 -7.12 -11.26
N SER A 64 -7.16 -7.80 -11.68
CA SER A 64 -8.52 -7.24 -11.68
C SER A 64 -9.27 -7.77 -10.47
N PHE A 65 -9.61 -6.87 -9.55
CA PHE A 65 -10.56 -7.20 -8.48
C PHE A 65 -11.99 -7.12 -9.03
N ASN A 66 -12.89 -7.93 -8.46
CA ASN A 66 -14.32 -7.86 -8.79
C ASN A 66 -14.90 -6.46 -8.51
N ALA A 67 -14.37 -5.79 -7.48
CA ALA A 67 -14.66 -4.39 -7.19
C ALA A 67 -13.51 -3.49 -7.68
N ALA A 68 -13.74 -2.74 -8.76
CA ALA A 68 -12.73 -1.87 -9.38
C ALA A 68 -12.15 -0.80 -8.41
N TRP A 69 -12.92 -0.38 -7.40
CA TRP A 69 -12.47 0.58 -6.39
C TRP A 69 -11.51 -0.02 -5.36
N LEU A 70 -11.45 -1.35 -5.25
CA LEU A 70 -10.65 -2.03 -4.22
C LEU A 70 -9.15 -1.87 -4.50
N GLY A 71 -8.74 -1.99 -5.76
CA GLY A 71 -7.34 -1.79 -6.18
C GLY A 71 -6.86 -0.38 -5.89
N VAL A 72 -7.68 0.62 -6.21
CA VAL A 72 -7.43 2.04 -5.91
C VAL A 72 -7.35 2.30 -4.41
N ALA A 73 -8.28 1.75 -3.62
CA ALA A 73 -8.29 1.92 -2.16
C ALA A 73 -7.04 1.32 -1.52
N LEU A 74 -6.68 0.09 -1.87
CA LEU A 74 -5.48 -0.58 -1.37
C LEU A 74 -4.20 0.15 -1.79
N THR A 75 -4.17 0.69 -3.01
CA THR A 75 -3.07 1.53 -3.49
C THR A 75 -2.93 2.79 -2.63
N GLY A 76 -4.04 3.42 -2.25
CA GLY A 76 -4.04 4.59 -1.37
C GLY A 76 -3.61 4.29 0.07
N VAL A 77 -4.05 3.15 0.63
CA VAL A 77 -3.57 2.69 1.95
C VAL A 77 -2.06 2.43 1.89
N PHE A 78 -1.58 1.79 0.83
CA PHE A 78 -0.16 1.57 0.62
C PHE A 78 0.60 2.91 0.50
N ALA A 79 0.11 3.84 -0.31
CA ALA A 79 0.73 5.15 -0.51
C ALA A 79 0.81 5.97 0.80
N SER A 80 -0.17 5.81 1.69
CA SER A 80 -0.18 6.51 2.98
C SER A 80 0.96 6.12 3.93
N ARG A 81 1.63 4.97 3.72
CA ARG A 81 2.85 4.60 4.48
C ARG A 81 4.05 5.50 4.17
N GLY A 82 3.96 6.30 3.12
CA GLY A 82 4.95 7.31 2.77
C GLY A 82 6.04 6.82 1.81
N ALA A 83 6.78 7.79 1.28
CA ALA A 83 7.74 7.58 0.20
C ALA A 83 8.86 6.59 0.53
N ASN A 84 9.23 6.45 1.81
CA ASN A 84 10.26 5.49 2.23
C ASN A 84 9.84 4.04 1.95
N TYR A 85 8.58 3.70 2.27
CA TYR A 85 8.05 2.37 2.01
C TYR A 85 7.94 2.10 0.50
N VAL A 86 7.47 3.09 -0.26
CA VAL A 86 7.35 3.01 -1.72
C VAL A 86 8.73 2.88 -2.37
N SER A 87 9.72 3.65 -1.92
CA SER A 87 11.10 3.58 -2.41
C SER A 87 11.71 2.19 -2.18
N ASP A 88 11.51 1.60 -1.00
CA ASP A 88 12.04 0.27 -0.70
C ASP A 88 11.35 -0.83 -1.52
N LEU A 89 10.04 -0.70 -1.76
CA LEU A 89 9.34 -1.55 -2.73
C LEU A 89 9.96 -1.41 -4.12
N VAL A 90 10.13 -0.18 -4.63
CA VAL A 90 10.70 0.06 -5.96
C VAL A 90 12.10 -0.53 -6.09
N LYS A 91 12.95 -0.39 -5.07
CA LYS A 91 14.28 -1.02 -5.04
C LYS A 91 14.19 -2.55 -5.11
N LYS A 92 13.29 -3.17 -4.34
CA LYS A 92 13.07 -4.63 -4.39
C LYS A 92 12.58 -5.08 -5.77
N LEU A 93 11.68 -4.32 -6.39
CA LEU A 93 11.18 -4.59 -7.73
C LEU A 93 12.28 -4.44 -8.80
N GLN A 94 13.12 -3.40 -8.69
CA GLN A 94 14.26 -3.20 -9.58
C GLN A 94 15.29 -4.33 -9.45
N ALA A 95 15.61 -4.76 -8.23
CA ALA A 95 16.52 -5.88 -7.99
C ALA A 95 16.01 -7.18 -8.64
N LEU A 96 14.71 -7.46 -8.52
CA LEU A 96 14.07 -8.61 -9.16
C LEU A 96 14.00 -8.49 -10.69
N GLY A 97 13.88 -7.28 -11.22
CA GLY A 97 13.94 -7.02 -12.66
C GLY A 97 15.35 -7.20 -13.22
N ALA A 98 16.37 -6.70 -12.51
CA ALA A 98 17.77 -6.83 -12.87
C ALA A 98 18.24 -8.30 -12.90
N ALA A 99 17.84 -9.09 -11.89
CA ALA A 99 18.13 -10.53 -11.81
C ALA A 99 17.52 -11.37 -12.96
N LYS A 100 16.68 -10.77 -13.81
CA LYS A 100 16.06 -11.43 -14.96
C LYS A 100 16.82 -11.19 -16.27
N THR A 101 17.89 -10.39 -16.24
CA THR A 101 18.70 -10.01 -17.41
C THR A 101 20.06 -10.73 -17.42
N GLU A 102 20.35 -11.53 -16.38
CA GLU A 102 21.52 -12.42 -16.29
C GLU A 102 21.13 -13.88 -16.60
#